data_AF-A0A242MZ42-F1
#
_entry.id   AF-A0A242MZ42-F1
#
_cell.length_a   1.000
_cell.length_b   1.000
_cell.length_c   1.000
_cell.angle_alpha   90.00
_cell.angle_beta   90.00
_cell.angle_gamma   90.00
#
_symmetry.space_group_name_H-M   'P 1'
#
loop_
_entity.id
_entity.type
_entity.pdbx_description
1 polymer ?
#
loop_
_entity_poly.entity_id
_entity_poly.type
_entity_poly.pdbx_seq_one_letter_code
_entity_poly.pdbx_strand_id
1 'polypeptide(L)' 'MRYPIGHYRTPFYLRGKQGLVVRVVDQHVNPEEEAFGRNAGSPLWVYQVRFSQRDLWPDYTGASEDHLQLEIFENWLEKA' A
#
# COMPACT_ATOMS: atom_id res chain seq x y z
N MET A 1 -3.09 8.82 11.26
CA MET A 1 -1.78 8.28 10.82
C MET A 1 -1.35 7.18 11.79
N ARG A 2 -1.14 5.93 11.35
CA ARG A 2 -0.76 4.80 12.23
C ARG A 2 0.78 4.73 12.36
N TYR A 3 1.33 4.99 13.54
CA TYR A 3 2.77 4.93 13.87
C TYR A 3 2.92 4.89 15.42
N PRO A 4 3.88 4.18 16.07
CA PRO A 4 4.88 3.21 15.59
C PRO A 4 4.78 1.77 16.17
N ILE A 5 3.62 1.26 16.61
CA ILE A 5 3.53 -0.12 17.16
C ILE A 5 2.69 -1.00 16.24
N GLY A 6 3.31 -1.95 15.53
CA GLY A 6 2.64 -2.94 14.68
C GLY A 6 3.50 -3.50 13.54
N HIS A 7 3.04 -4.58 12.92
CA HIS A 7 3.60 -5.10 11.66
C HIS A 7 2.83 -4.50 10.49
N TYR A 8 3.48 -3.71 9.63
CA TYR A 8 2.82 -3.06 8.50
C TYR A 8 3.58 -3.33 7.21
N ARG A 9 2.84 -3.70 6.15
CA ARG A 9 3.38 -3.94 4.81
C ARG A 9 3.35 -2.69 3.92
N THR A 10 2.48 -1.73 4.21
CA THR A 10 2.40 -0.47 3.47
C THR A 10 3.54 0.48 3.88
N PRO A 11 4.48 0.80 2.97
CA PRO A 11 5.64 1.64 3.27
C PRO A 11 5.26 3.05 3.69
N PHE A 12 6.09 3.68 4.53
CA PHE A 12 5.82 5.02 5.05
C PHE A 12 5.67 6.08 3.94
N TYR A 13 6.50 6.01 2.90
CA TYR A 13 6.48 6.96 1.79
C TYR A 13 5.20 6.93 0.95
N LEU A 14 4.35 5.91 1.09
CA LEU A 14 3.04 5.82 0.41
C LEU A 14 1.86 6.31 1.28
N ARG A 15 2.06 6.47 2.59
CA ARG A 15 0.94 6.77 3.49
C ARG A 15 0.44 8.20 3.26
N GLY A 16 -0.86 8.33 3.00
CA GLY A 16 -1.48 9.62 2.66
C GLY A 16 -1.15 10.12 1.25
N LYS A 17 -0.55 9.28 0.40
CA LYS A 17 -0.31 9.60 -1.02
C LYS A 17 -1.44 9.01 -1.87
N GLN A 18 -1.81 9.74 -2.92
CA GLN A 18 -2.82 9.28 -3.86
C GLN A 18 -2.17 8.41 -4.94
N GLY A 19 -2.83 7.31 -5.29
CA GLY A 19 -2.40 6.40 -6.34
C GLY A 19 -3.59 5.91 -7.16
N LEU A 20 -3.29 5.24 -8.28
CA LEU A 20 -4.28 4.63 -9.16
C LEU A 20 -4.29 3.12 -8.98
N VAL A 21 -5.44 2.53 -8.69
CA VAL A 21 -5.61 1.06 -8.72
C VAL A 21 -5.52 0.59 -10.16
N VAL A 22 -4.53 -0.27 -10.44
CA VAL A 22 -4.28 -0.84 -11.76
C VAL A 22 -5.07 -2.13 -11.96
N ARG A 23 -5.08 -2.99 -10.94
CA ARG A 23 -5.85 -4.24 -10.91
C ARG A 23 -6.00 -4.79 -9.49
N VAL A 24 -6.97 -5.68 -9.32
CA VAL A 24 -7.01 -6.63 -8.19
C VAL A 24 -5.95 -7.71 -8.45
N VAL A 25 -5.20 -8.08 -7.41
CA VAL A 25 -4.13 -9.08 -7.49
C VAL A 25 -4.60 -10.42 -6.93
N ASP A 26 -4.98 -10.45 -5.65
CA ASP A 26 -5.41 -11.67 -4.94
C ASP A 26 -6.17 -11.31 -3.65
N GLN A 27 -6.52 -12.34 -2.86
CA GLN A 27 -6.96 -12.22 -1.48
C GLN A 27 -5.96 -12.89 -0.53
N HIS A 28 -5.54 -12.18 0.52
CA HIS A 28 -4.61 -12.69 1.52
C HIS A 28 -5.08 -12.38 2.94
N VAL A 29 -4.77 -13.26 3.89
CA VAL A 29 -4.99 -13.03 5.33
C VAL A 29 -4.32 -11.72 5.76
N ASN A 30 -4.96 -10.96 6.65
CA ASN A 30 -4.43 -9.67 7.10
C ASN A 30 -3.03 -9.85 7.76
N PRO A 31 -1.94 -9.35 7.13
CA PRO A 31 -0.59 -9.58 7.61
C PRO A 31 -0.31 -8.86 8.94
N GLU A 32 -1.06 -7.79 9.27
CA GLU A 32 -0.85 -7.04 10.50
C GLU A 32 -1.18 -7.86 11.75
N GLU A 33 -2.15 -8.77 11.64
CA GLU A 33 -2.59 -9.65 12.72
C GLU A 33 -1.86 -11.00 12.64
N GLU A 34 -1.71 -11.53 11.42
CA GLU A 34 -1.04 -12.82 11.17
C GLU A 34 0.42 -12.82 11.66
N ALA A 35 1.13 -11.68 11.54
CA ALA A 35 2.50 -11.55 12.04
C ALA A 35 2.63 -11.73 13.56
N PHE A 36 1.53 -11.66 14.31
CA PHE A 36 1.48 -11.92 15.75
C PHE A 36 0.74 -13.22 16.10
N GLY A 37 0.47 -14.09 15.12
CA GLY A 37 -0.26 -15.35 15.32
C GLY A 37 -1.71 -15.17 15.73
N ARG A 38 -2.29 -13.98 15.48
CA ARG A 38 -3.70 -13.71 15.74
C ARG A 38 -4.51 -14.18 14.54
N ASN A 39 -5.60 -14.91 14.78
CA ASN A 39 -6.50 -15.36 13.73
C ASN A 39 -7.09 -14.12 13.02
N ALA A 40 -6.56 -13.81 11.84
CA ALA A 40 -6.84 -12.56 11.15
C ALA A 40 -8.24 -12.48 10.51
N GLY A 41 -9.06 -13.53 10.66
CA GLY A 41 -10.42 -13.59 10.12
C GLY A 41 -10.44 -13.74 8.60
N SER A 42 -11.40 -13.07 7.95
CA SER A 42 -11.58 -13.11 6.50
C SER A 42 -10.38 -12.48 5.76
N PRO A 43 -10.02 -13.01 4.58
CA PRO A 43 -8.92 -12.46 3.80
C PRO A 43 -9.26 -11.06 3.28
N LEU A 44 -8.22 -10.25 3.15
CA LEU A 44 -8.26 -8.92 2.56
C LEU A 44 -7.91 -8.98 1.07
N TRP A 45 -8.57 -8.17 0.26
CA TRP A 45 -8.17 -7.93 -1.11
C TRP A 45 -6.83 -7.21 -1.16
N VAL A 46 -6.01 -7.59 -2.15
CA VAL A 46 -4.75 -6.93 -2.48
C VAL A 46 -4.85 -6.30 -3.85
N TYR A 47 -4.50 -5.02 -3.93
CA TYR A 47 -4.55 -4.23 -5.16
C TYR A 47 -3.15 -3.85 -5.59
N GLN A 48 -2.88 -3.93 -6.89
CA GLN A 48 -1.70 -3.26 -7.44
C GLN A 48 -2.05 -1.79 -7.64
N VAL A 49 -1.32 -0.91 -6.95
CA VAL A 49 -1.51 0.53 -7.00
C VAL A 49 -0.28 1.20 -7.60
N ARG A 50 -0.51 2.12 -8.54
CA ARG A 50 0.51 2.89 -9.24
C ARG A 50 0.57 4.31 -8.69
N PHE A 51 1.77 4.77 -8.37
CA PHE A 51 2.07 6.12 -7.90
C PHE A 51 3.06 6.79 -8.85
N SER A 52 2.90 8.10 -9.08
CA SER A 52 3.91 8.92 -9.74
C SER A 52 5.13 9.07 -8.84
N GLN A 53 6.34 8.82 -9.37
CA GLN A 53 7.57 9.04 -8.59
C GLN A 53 7.69 10.51 -8.15
N ARG A 54 7.23 11.46 -8.97
CA ARG A 54 7.27 12.90 -8.64
C ARG A 54 6.37 13.30 -7.46
N ASP A 55 5.28 12.58 -7.24
CA ASP A 55 4.36 12.86 -6.13
C ASP A 55 4.86 12.28 -4.80
N LEU A 56 5.68 11.23 -4.90
CA LEU A 56 6.30 10.56 -3.76
C LEU A 56 7.59 11.26 -3.32
N TRP A 57 8.41 11.70 -4.27
CA TRP A 57 9.73 12.28 -4.03
C TRP A 57 9.85 13.65 -4.70
N PRO A 58 9.86 14.76 -3.93
CA PRO A 58 9.95 16.11 -4.48
C PRO A 58 11.20 16.38 -5.34
N ASP A 59 12.32 15.74 -5.00
CA ASP A 59 13.61 15.91 -5.70
C ASP A 59 13.83 14.83 -6.77
N TYR A 60 12.78 14.19 -7.27
CA TYR A 60 12.89 13.15 -8.28
C TYR A 60 13.32 13.71 -9.64
N THR A 61 14.53 13.38 -10.09
CA THR A 61 15.11 13.86 -11.36
C THR A 61 14.91 12.90 -12.54
N GLY A 62 14.15 11.81 -12.37
CA GLY A 62 13.86 10.82 -13.41
C GLY A 62 12.79 11.27 -14.42
N ALA A 63 12.38 10.33 -15.25
CA ALA A 63 11.39 10.59 -16.30
C ALA A 63 10.01 10.89 -15.70
N SER A 64 9.18 11.67 -16.40
CA SER A 64 7.84 12.05 -15.91
C SER A 64 6.87 10.88 -15.80
N GLU A 65 7.11 9.88 -16.62
CA GLU A 65 6.35 8.64 -16.76
C GLU A 65 6.82 7.54 -15.80
N ASP A 66 7.86 7.81 -15.00
CA ASP A 66 8.33 6.82 -14.04
C ASP A 66 7.32 6.68 -12.89
N HIS A 67 6.95 5.42 -12.67
CA HIS A 67 5.95 5.05 -11.70
C HIS A 67 6.50 4.04 -10.71
N LEU A 68 6.08 4.16 -9.45
CA LEU A 68 6.22 3.10 -8.47
C LEU A 68 4.93 2.29 -8.44
N GLN A 69 5.05 0.96 -8.53
CA GLN A 69 3.92 0.05 -8.35
C GLN A 69 4.17 -0.83 -7.14
N LEU A 70 3.18 -0.93 -6.26
CA LEU A 70 3.18 -1.86 -5.13
C LEU A 70 1.82 -2.50 -4.94
N GLU A 71 1.85 -3.66 -4.29
CA GLU A 71 0.69 -4.37 -3.81
C GLU A 71 0.30 -3.83 -2.43
N ILE A 72 -0.93 -3.35 -2.31
CA ILE A 72 -1.46 -2.73 -1.09
C ILE A 72 -2.76 -3.43 -0.70
N PHE A 73 -2.86 -3.79 0.57
CA PHE A 73 -4.05 -4.41 1.16
C PHE A 73 -5.20 -3.39 1.25
N GLU A 74 -6.44 -3.84 1.06
CA GLU A 74 -7.61 -2.98 1.01
C GLU A 74 -7.80 -2.10 2.25
N ASN A 75 -7.40 -2.59 3.42
CA ASN A 75 -7.49 -1.86 4.69
C ASN A 75 -6.55 -0.65 4.78
N TRP A 76 -5.60 -0.50 3.84
CA TRP A 76 -4.72 0.66 3.69
C TRP A 76 -5.19 1.66 2.63
N LEU A 77 -6.31 1.38 1.96
CA LEU A 77 -6.85 2.21 0.90
C LEU A 77 -8.18 2.83 1.34
N GLU A 78 -8.40 4.05 0.88
CA GLU A 78 -9.69 4.73 0.94
C GLU A 78 -9.97 5.37 -0.41
N LYS A 79 -11.25 5.57 -0.73
CA LYS A 79 -11.63 6.29 -1.94
C LYS A 79 -11.27 7.77 -1.76
N ALA A 80 -10.50 8.31 -2.71
CA ALA A 80 -10.08 9.71 -2.71
C ALA A 80 -11.24 10.69 -2.96
#